data_AF-A0A949WH89-F1
#
_entry.id   AF-A0A949WH89-F1
#
_cell.length_a   1.000
_cell.length_b   1.000
_cell.length_c   1.000
_cell.angle_alpha   90.00
_cell.angle_beta   90.00
_cell.angle_gamma   90.00
#
_symmetry.space_group_name_H-M   'P 1'
#
loop_
_entity.id
_entity.type
_entity.pdbx_description
1 polymer ?
#
loop_
_entity_poly.entity_id
_entity_poly.type
_entity_poly.pdbx_seq_one_letter_code
_entity_poly.pdbx_strand_id
1 'polypeptide(L)'
;MGRTTYKLSQEGLQEIEEKRQLKGWNRTSKRWARMADSSESTLKRFLRGEAISAEHFMNLCKAIGIEDWQSVVDWKSFDRDSTRVTSTLHLKSLSQPETETQKTKYSLTVTGIFTEDQKLQIEGILEALKKLLSNTDIVFKSQNGISNKNDDL
;
A
#
# COMPACT_ATOMS: atom_id res chain seq x y z
N MET A 1 15.52 9.27 -14.51
CA MET A 1 14.57 8.37 -13.82
C MET A 1 14.13 9.04 -12.53
N GLY A 2 12.84 9.36 -12.37
CA GLY A 2 12.35 9.93 -11.12
C GLY A 2 12.45 8.89 -10.01
N ARG A 3 13.11 9.22 -8.90
CA ARG A 3 13.15 8.34 -7.73
C ARG A 3 11.82 8.48 -7.00
N THR A 4 11.03 7.42 -6.94
CA THR A 4 9.82 7.38 -6.10
C THR A 4 10.24 7.56 -4.64
N THR A 5 9.64 8.55 -3.97
CA THR A 5 9.90 8.82 -2.55
C THR A 5 8.63 8.70 -1.73
N TYR A 6 8.73 8.11 -0.54
CA TYR A 6 7.64 7.98 0.41
C TYR A 6 7.97 8.72 1.70
N LYS A 7 6.93 9.18 2.39
CA LYS A 7 7.02 9.78 3.71
C LYS A 7 6.01 9.10 4.64
N LEU A 8 6.29 9.11 5.93
CA LEU A 8 5.40 8.50 6.92
C LEU A 8 4.15 9.35 7.16
N SER A 9 3.03 8.68 7.39
CA SER A 9 1.85 9.29 8.00
C SER A 9 2.11 9.54 9.48
N GLN A 10 1.31 10.42 10.09
CA GLN A 10 1.42 10.68 11.53
C GLN A 10 1.13 9.42 12.35
N GLU A 11 0.16 8.62 11.91
CA GLU A 11 -0.19 7.32 12.50
C GLU A 11 0.95 6.31 12.29
N GLY A 12 1.52 6.23 11.08
CA GLY A 12 2.63 5.36 10.76
C GLY A 12 3.90 5.68 11.56
N LEU A 13 4.14 6.96 11.87
CA LEU A 13 5.23 7.37 12.74
C LEU A 13 5.05 6.82 14.17
N GLN A 14 3.82 6.81 14.70
CA GLN A 14 3.53 6.27 16.02
C GLN A 14 3.75 4.76 16.06
N GLU A 15 3.24 4.02 15.08
CA GLU A 15 3.42 2.57 14.99
C GLU A 15 4.91 2.20 14.93
N ILE A 16 5.69 2.93 14.14
CA ILE A 16 7.13 2.73 14.03
C ILE A 16 7.84 2.99 15.36
N GLU A 17 7.43 4.04 16.08
CA GLU A 17 7.99 4.36 17.38
C GLU A 17 7.69 3.27 18.42
N GLU A 18 6.48 2.72 18.42
CA GLU A 18 6.09 1.59 19.28
C GLU A 18 6.91 0.34 18.98
N LYS A 19 7.00 -0.06 17.69
CA LYS A 19 7.80 -1.21 17.25
C LYS A 19 9.28 -1.04 17.58
N ARG A 20 9.81 0.18 17.43
CA ARG A 20 11.17 0.54 17.83
C ARG A 20 11.39 0.37 19.32
N GLN A 21 10.45 0.85 20.15
CA GLN A 21 10.53 0.72 21.61
C GLN A 21 10.46 -0.75 22.05
N LEU A 22 9.59 -1.56 21.44
CA LEU A 22 9.51 -3.01 21.70
C LEU A 22 10.83 -3.73 21.40
N LYS A 23 11.57 -3.30 20.37
CA LYS A 23 12.90 -3.83 20.06
C LYS A 23 14.03 -3.26 20.94
N GLY A 24 13.73 -2.29 21.80
CA GLY A 24 14.73 -1.62 22.66
C GLY A 24 15.77 -0.81 21.89
N TRP A 25 15.45 -0.36 20.66
CA TRP A 25 16.42 0.37 19.84
C TRP A 25 16.32 1.85 20.08
N ASN A 26 17.42 2.58 20.21
CA ASN A 26 17.39 4.05 20.31
C ASN A 26 16.97 4.73 18.99
N ARG A 27 16.47 5.97 19.06
CA ARG A 27 16.06 6.79 17.89
C ARG A 27 17.19 6.98 16.86
N THR A 28 18.44 6.92 17.29
CA THR A 28 19.64 7.02 16.44
C THR A 28 20.43 5.70 16.41
N SER A 29 19.74 4.57 16.56
CA SER A 29 20.39 3.27 16.58
C SER A 29 21.13 3.02 15.27
N LYS A 30 22.48 3.05 15.33
CA LYS A 30 23.35 2.64 14.21
C LYS A 30 23.02 1.23 13.74
N ARG A 31 22.53 0.39 14.65
CA ARG A 31 22.09 -0.98 14.35
C ARG A 31 20.88 -1.00 13.41
N TRP A 32 19.92 -0.09 13.59
CA TRP A 32 18.76 0.00 12.71
C TRP A 32 19.17 0.47 11.31
N ALA A 33 19.96 1.53 11.23
CA ALA A 33 20.48 2.03 9.95
C ALA A 33 21.27 0.93 9.20
N ARG A 34 22.16 0.22 9.91
CA ARG A 34 22.94 -0.88 9.33
C ARG A 34 22.08 -2.05 8.84
N MET A 35 21.00 -2.42 9.56
CA MET A 35 20.12 -3.51 9.12
C MET A 35 19.22 -3.12 7.96
N ALA A 36 18.92 -1.83 7.80
CA ALA A 36 18.14 -1.31 6.68
C ALA A 36 19.01 -0.95 5.46
N ASP A 37 20.30 -1.28 5.49
CA ASP A 37 21.29 -0.84 4.49
C ASP A 37 21.17 0.65 4.15
N SER A 38 21.08 1.46 5.20
CA SER A 38 20.81 2.88 5.08
C SER A 38 21.72 3.70 6.00
N SER A 39 21.87 4.98 5.69
CA SER A 39 22.67 5.90 6.48
C SER A 39 21.90 6.40 7.71
N GLU A 40 22.63 6.79 8.77
CA GLU A 40 22.02 7.45 9.94
C GLU A 40 21.28 8.74 9.56
N SER A 41 21.73 9.44 8.51
CA SER A 41 21.06 10.62 7.98
C SER A 41 19.69 10.28 7.39
N THR A 42 19.59 9.18 6.63
CA THR A 42 18.32 8.71 6.05
C THR A 42 17.36 8.23 7.12
N LEU A 43 17.86 7.50 8.13
CA LEU A 43 17.05 7.11 9.29
C LEU A 43 16.50 8.33 10.05
N LYS A 44 17.31 9.37 10.26
CA LYS A 44 16.84 10.61 10.90
C LYS A 44 15.75 11.30 10.07
N ARG A 45 15.90 11.35 8.74
CA ARG A 45 14.87 11.91 7.84
C ARG A 45 13.57 11.11 7.93
N PHE A 46 13.67 9.79 7.87
CA PHE A 46 12.54 8.87 8.04
C PHE A 46 11.77 9.14 9.34
N LEU A 47 12.48 9.19 10.48
CA LEU A 47 11.86 9.46 11.78
C LEU A 47 11.35 10.89 11.97
N ARG A 48 11.66 11.81 11.07
CA ARG A 48 11.08 13.16 11.03
C ARG A 48 9.85 13.24 10.12
N GLY A 49 9.47 12.14 9.47
CA GLY A 49 8.38 12.12 8.47
C GLY A 49 8.76 12.83 7.17
N GLU A 50 10.06 13.00 6.89
CA GLU A 50 10.52 13.53 5.60
C GLU A 50 10.43 12.45 4.52
N ALA A 51 10.28 12.88 3.26
CA ALA A 51 10.29 11.99 2.12
C ALA A 51 11.69 11.38 1.91
N ILE A 52 11.74 10.06 1.80
CA ILE A 52 12.94 9.28 1.49
C ILE A 52 12.67 8.35 0.31
N SER A 53 13.73 7.85 -0.34
CA SER A 53 13.58 6.91 -1.46
C SER A 53 12.81 5.65 -1.04
N ALA A 54 12.00 5.12 -1.97
CA ALA A 54 11.21 3.91 -1.77
C ALA A 54 12.01 2.73 -1.20
N GLU A 55 13.19 2.48 -1.74
CA GLU A 55 14.08 1.39 -1.30
C GLU A 55 14.43 1.50 0.20
N HIS A 56 15.01 2.64 0.62
CA HIS A 56 15.33 2.87 2.01
C HIS A 56 14.10 2.86 2.92
N PHE A 57 12.94 3.32 2.44
CA PHE A 57 11.69 3.28 3.21
C PHE A 57 11.28 1.84 3.53
N MET A 58 11.22 0.99 2.51
CA MET A 58 10.87 -0.43 2.66
C MET A 58 11.87 -1.15 3.57
N ASN A 59 13.17 -0.91 3.39
CA ASN A 59 14.21 -1.54 4.20
C ASN A 59 14.13 -1.12 5.68
N LEU A 60 13.82 0.16 5.95
CA LEU A 60 13.66 0.67 7.31
C LEU A 60 12.46 0.06 8.02
N CYS A 61 11.30 -0.06 7.34
CA CYS A 61 10.12 -0.75 7.84
C CYS A 61 10.39 -2.24 8.09
N LYS A 62 11.04 -2.91 7.13
CA LYS A 62 11.38 -4.34 7.25
C LYS A 62 12.30 -4.62 8.43
N ALA A 63 13.28 -3.75 8.70
CA ALA A 63 14.19 -3.92 9.82
C ALA A 63 13.46 -3.96 11.19
N ILE A 64 12.40 -3.18 11.36
CA ILE A 64 11.57 -3.19 12.58
C ILE A 64 10.46 -4.26 12.56
N GLY A 65 10.32 -5.01 11.46
CA GLY A 65 9.31 -6.07 11.33
C GLY A 65 7.94 -5.58 10.89
N ILE A 66 7.89 -4.47 10.15
CA ILE A 66 6.69 -4.01 9.44
C ILE A 66 6.85 -4.46 7.98
N GLU A 67 6.07 -5.47 7.59
CA GLU A 67 6.04 -5.96 6.21
C GLU A 67 5.09 -5.13 5.34
N ASP A 68 3.94 -4.73 5.91
CA ASP A 68 2.97 -3.85 5.25
C ASP A 68 3.37 -2.38 5.41
N TRP A 69 4.48 -2.00 4.77
CA TRP A 69 4.98 -0.63 4.78
C TRP A 69 4.00 0.37 4.14
N GLN A 70 3.03 -0.08 3.34
CA GLN A 70 2.07 0.79 2.64
C GLN A 70 1.05 1.40 3.61
N SER A 71 0.72 0.69 4.70
CA SER A 71 -0.16 1.17 5.76
C SER A 71 0.40 2.40 6.50
N VAL A 72 1.73 2.53 6.59
CA VAL A 72 2.39 3.62 7.34
C VAL A 72 2.75 4.83 6.48
N VAL A 73 2.45 4.80 5.18
CA VAL A 73 2.75 5.89 4.23
C VAL A 73 1.69 6.98 4.26
N ASP A 74 2.12 8.24 4.17
CA ASP A 74 1.20 9.37 3.97
C ASP A 74 0.79 9.52 2.49
N TRP A 75 -0.24 8.77 2.09
CA TRP A 75 -0.82 8.86 0.75
C TRP A 75 -1.50 10.20 0.47
N LYS A 76 -1.91 10.96 1.50
CA LYS A 76 -2.57 12.27 1.35
C LYS A 76 -1.61 13.34 0.80
N SER A 77 -0.30 13.10 0.92
CA SER A 77 0.72 14.04 0.48
C SER A 77 1.08 13.97 -1.00
N PHE A 78 0.62 12.93 -1.69
CA PHE A 78 0.81 12.77 -3.13
C PHE A 78 -0.17 13.62 -3.97
N ASP A 79 -1.07 14.36 -3.31
CA ASP A 79 -2.16 15.13 -3.92
C ASP A 79 -1.72 16.46 -4.58
N ARG A 80 -0.42 16.81 -4.55
CA ARG A 80 0.02 18.14 -5.01
C ARG A 80 0.46 18.25 -6.46
N ASP A 81 0.80 17.15 -7.15
CA ASP A 81 1.35 17.22 -8.53
C ASP A 81 0.73 16.25 -9.54
N SER A 82 -0.38 15.57 -9.26
CA SER A 82 -0.95 14.64 -10.24
C SER A 82 -2.47 14.60 -10.21
N THR A 83 -3.06 14.92 -11.36
CA THR A 83 -4.50 14.89 -11.66
C THR A 83 -5.12 13.56 -11.24
N ARG A 84 -5.89 13.58 -10.15
CA ARG A 84 -6.62 12.41 -9.65
C ARG A 84 -7.68 11.98 -10.65
N VAL A 85 -7.56 10.78 -11.20
CA VAL A 85 -8.71 10.07 -11.75
C VAL A 85 -9.23 9.12 -10.68
N THR A 86 -10.35 9.48 -10.07
CA THR A 86 -11.07 8.61 -9.13
C THR A 86 -12.14 7.87 -9.93
N SER A 87 -11.85 6.65 -10.38
CA SER A 87 -12.84 5.79 -11.05
C SER A 87 -13.46 4.81 -10.05
N THR A 88 -14.58 5.21 -9.44
CA THR A 88 -15.34 4.38 -8.49
C THR A 88 -16.40 3.56 -9.22
N LEU A 89 -16.38 2.22 -9.10
CA LEU A 89 -17.50 1.39 -9.52
C LEU A 89 -18.53 1.28 -8.39
N HIS A 90 -19.76 1.75 -8.62
CA HIS A 90 -20.91 1.51 -7.73
C HIS A 90 -21.77 0.40 -8.33
N LEU A 91 -21.97 -0.69 -7.58
CA LEU A 91 -22.90 -1.77 -7.94
C LEU A 91 -24.12 -1.68 -7.01
N LYS A 92 -25.27 -1.24 -7.54
CA LYS A 92 -26.54 -1.22 -6.80
C LYS A 92 -27.18 -2.60 -6.90
N SER A 93 -27.31 -3.28 -5.76
CA SER A 93 -28.27 -4.38 -5.62
C SER A 93 -29.68 -3.78 -5.64
N LEU A 94 -30.51 -4.18 -6.62
CA LEU A 94 -31.92 -3.78 -6.71
C LEU A 94 -32.73 -4.51 -5.63
N SER A 95 -32.92 -3.88 -4.47
CA SER A 95 -34.00 -4.19 -3.53
C SER A 95 -34.24 -2.98 -2.63
N GLN A 96 -35.34 -2.24 -2.85
CA GLN A 96 -35.92 -1.29 -1.89
C GLN A 96 -36.95 -2.04 -1.01
N PRO A 97 -37.37 -1.53 0.18
CA PRO A 97 -37.23 -0.14 0.66
C PRO A 97 -36.62 0.05 2.08
N GLU A 98 -35.97 1.21 2.22
CA GLU A 98 -36.03 2.16 3.35
C GLU A 98 -35.80 1.69 4.80
N THR A 99 -34.62 2.04 5.33
CA THR A 99 -34.33 2.77 6.60
C THR A 99 -32.90 2.44 7.08
N GLU A 100 -32.16 3.47 7.50
CA GLU A 100 -30.90 3.47 8.28
C GLU A 100 -29.72 2.53 7.88
N THR A 101 -28.55 3.13 7.58
CA THR A 101 -27.21 2.51 7.54
C THR A 101 -27.00 1.28 6.62
N GLN A 102 -26.97 1.48 5.29
CA GLN A 102 -26.73 0.38 4.35
C GLN A 102 -25.24 0.22 4.00
N LYS A 103 -24.59 -0.70 4.71
CA LYS A 103 -23.28 -1.29 4.37
C LYS A 103 -23.32 -1.85 2.94
N THR A 104 -22.48 -1.30 2.06
CA THR A 104 -22.15 -1.91 0.78
C THR A 104 -21.43 -3.24 1.04
N LYS A 105 -21.98 -4.35 0.53
CA LYS A 105 -21.51 -5.70 0.89
C LYS A 105 -20.07 -5.97 0.40
N TYR A 106 -19.68 -5.40 -0.75
CA TYR A 106 -18.30 -5.48 -1.27
C TYR A 106 -17.98 -4.23 -2.10
N SER A 107 -16.79 -3.66 -1.92
CA SER A 107 -16.24 -2.61 -2.78
C SER A 107 -14.88 -3.08 -3.31
N LEU A 108 -14.67 -2.92 -4.62
CA LEU A 108 -13.38 -3.16 -5.25
C LEU A 108 -12.79 -1.81 -5.63
N THR A 109 -11.69 -1.44 -4.97
CA THR A 109 -10.94 -0.21 -5.24
C THR A 109 -9.57 -0.60 -5.77
N VAL A 110 -9.27 -0.18 -7.00
CA VAL A 110 -7.94 -0.36 -7.59
C VAL A 110 -7.19 0.96 -7.44
N THR A 111 -6.17 0.97 -6.59
CA THR A 111 -5.29 2.13 -6.38
C THR A 111 -3.88 1.81 -6.86
N GLY A 112 -3.25 2.75 -7.57
CA GLY A 112 -1.91 2.57 -8.11
C GLY A 112 -1.51 3.70 -9.06
N ILE A 113 -0.24 3.69 -9.45
CA ILE A 113 0.29 4.58 -10.47
C ILE A 113 0.19 3.83 -11.79
N PHE A 114 -0.63 4.34 -12.69
CA PHE A 114 -0.88 3.74 -13.99
C PHE A 114 -0.53 4.73 -15.08
N THR A 115 0.11 4.23 -16.13
CA THR A 115 0.22 4.94 -17.42
C THR A 115 -1.16 5.08 -18.06
N GLU A 116 -1.29 5.97 -19.05
CA GLU A 116 -2.56 6.21 -19.74
C GLU A 116 -3.11 4.95 -20.44
N ASP A 117 -2.23 4.15 -21.05
CA ASP A 117 -2.58 2.84 -21.60
C ASP A 117 -3.07 1.86 -20.53
N GLN A 118 -2.40 1.82 -19.37
CA GLN A 118 -2.82 0.97 -18.25
C GLN A 118 -4.16 1.41 -17.66
N LYS A 119 -4.43 2.71 -17.64
CA LYS A 119 -5.72 3.25 -17.23
C LYS A 119 -6.84 2.74 -18.15
N LEU A 120 -6.63 2.79 -19.47
CA LEU A 120 -7.61 2.31 -20.45
C LEU A 120 -7.89 0.80 -20.27
N GLN A 121 -6.85 0.02 -20.01
CA GLN A 121 -6.98 -1.41 -19.72
C GLN A 121 -7.77 -1.67 -18.42
N ILE A 122 -7.50 -0.90 -17.36
CA ILE A 122 -8.21 -1.01 -16.09
C ILE A 122 -9.68 -0.65 -16.27
N GLU A 123 -10.00 0.43 -17.00
CA GLU A 123 -11.38 0.81 -17.28
C GLU A 123 -12.13 -0.30 -18.05
N GLY A 124 -11.50 -0.90 -19.06
CA GLY A 124 -12.07 -2.03 -19.79
C GLY A 124 -12.30 -3.27 -18.91
N ILE A 125 -11.36 -3.59 -18.02
CA ILE A 125 -11.49 -4.70 -17.06
C ILE A 125 -12.61 -4.42 -16.06
N LEU A 126 -12.68 -3.20 -15.52
CA LEU A 126 -13.72 -2.77 -14.59
C LEU A 126 -15.12 -2.84 -15.23
N GLU A 127 -15.25 -2.48 -16.50
CA GLU A 127 -16.49 -2.60 -17.26
C GLU A 127 -16.88 -4.06 -17.51
N ALA A 128 -15.92 -4.90 -17.91
CA ALA A 128 -16.13 -6.34 -18.07
C ALA A 128 -16.56 -7.00 -16.76
N LEU A 129 -15.94 -6.63 -15.64
CA LEU A 129 -16.30 -7.11 -14.30
C LEU A 129 -17.69 -6.64 -13.88
N LYS A 130 -18.08 -5.38 -14.13
CA LYS A 130 -19.45 -4.90 -13.91
C LYS A 130 -20.47 -5.76 -14.66
N LYS A 131 -20.19 -6.08 -15.93
CA LYS A 131 -21.08 -6.88 -16.78
C LYS A 131 -21.21 -8.32 -16.28
N LEU A 132 -20.11 -8.93 -15.82
CA LEU A 132 -20.09 -10.29 -15.27
C LEU A 132 -20.75 -10.39 -13.88
N LEU A 133 -20.45 -9.44 -13.00
CA LEU A 133 -21.00 -9.38 -11.63
C LEU A 133 -22.49 -9.06 -11.59
N SER A 134 -23.05 -8.51 -12.67
CA SER A 134 -24.49 -8.32 -12.78
C SER A 134 -25.28 -9.65 -12.76
N ASN A 135 -24.62 -10.80 -13.00
CA ASN A 135 -25.28 -12.11 -13.08
C ASN A 135 -24.57 -13.26 -12.32
N THR A 136 -23.48 -13.02 -11.57
CA THR A 136 -22.68 -14.13 -11.02
C THR A 136 -21.92 -13.80 -9.73
N ASP A 137 -21.93 -14.75 -8.78
CA ASP A 137 -21.06 -14.77 -7.59
C ASP A 137 -19.62 -15.15 -7.99
N ILE A 138 -18.64 -14.29 -7.71
CA ILE A 138 -17.23 -14.51 -8.07
C ILE A 138 -16.41 -14.89 -6.84
N VAL A 139 -15.76 -16.05 -6.88
CA VAL A 139 -14.80 -16.53 -5.88
C VAL A 139 -13.37 -16.26 -6.36
N PHE A 140 -12.64 -15.39 -5.66
CA PHE A 140 -11.24 -15.12 -5.97
C PHE A 140 -10.34 -16.19 -5.34
N LYS A 141 -9.59 -16.92 -6.16
CA LYS A 141 -8.49 -17.77 -5.70
C LYS A 141 -7.17 -17.08 -6.03
N SER A 142 -6.46 -16.63 -4.99
CA SER A 142 -5.08 -16.16 -5.14
C SER A 142 -4.19 -17.36 -5.47
N GLN A 143 -3.63 -17.42 -6.67
CA GLN A 143 -2.59 -18.38 -7.02
C GLN A 143 -1.25 -17.86 -6.50
N ASN A 144 -0.93 -18.17 -5.24
CA ASN A 144 0.46 -18.17 -4.80
C ASN A 144 1.14 -19.42 -5.38
N GLY A 145 1.96 -19.23 -6.40
CA GLY A 145 2.74 -20.34 -6.94
C GLY A 145 3.85 -19.86 -7.87
N ILE A 146 5.07 -19.72 -7.33
CA ILE A 146 6.26 -20.26 -7.99
C ILE A 146 7.14 -20.91 -6.90
N SER A 147 7.09 -22.24 -6.85
CA SER A 147 8.17 -23.08 -6.34
C SER A 147 9.44 -22.84 -7.16
N ASN A 148 10.61 -22.86 -6.52
CA ASN A 148 11.70 -23.61 -7.11
C ASN A 148 12.42 -24.45 -6.07
N LYS A 149 12.42 -25.75 -6.36
CA LYS A 149 13.17 -26.82 -5.70
C LYS A 149 14.67 -26.52 -5.73
N ASN A 150 15.39 -27.08 -4.76
CA ASN A 150 16.58 -27.89 -5.01
C ASN A 150 16.80 -28.78 -3.78
N ASP A 151 16.31 -30.01 -3.88
CA ASP A 151 16.71 -31.14 -3.04
C ASP A 151 18.02 -31.75 -3.59
N ASP A 152 18.81 -32.30 -2.66
CA ASP A 152 19.81 -33.36 -2.77
C ASP A 152 21.06 -33.18 -3.67
N LEU A 153 22.21 -33.01 -2.99
CA LEU A 153 23.32 -33.98 -3.05
C LEU A 153 24.23 -33.88 -1.81
#